data_AF-A0A2M8NUL5-F1
#
_entry.id   AF-A0A2M8NUL5-F1
#
_cell.length_a   1.000
_cell.length_b   1.000
_cell.length_c   1.000
_cell.angle_alpha   90.00
_cell.angle_beta   90.00
_cell.angle_gamma   90.00
#
_symmetry.space_group_name_H-M   'P 1'
#
loop_
_entity.id
_entity.type
_entity.pdbx_description
1 polymer ?
#
loop_
_entity_poly.entity_id
_entity_poly.type
_entity_poly.pdbx_seq_one_letter_code
_entity_poly.pdbx_strand_id
1 'polypeptide(L)'
;DPIPYDYTITTFLLKEGVLVAQHDSFPMNGLNPTSLWSEGSWQYDSHAIPLDGLPEGVYELGIGVYTWWDVTNLPISPCASDTCLTMILDTIQVMRP
;
A
#
# COMPACT_ATOMS: atom_id res chain seq x y z
N ASP A 1 9.30 -19.95 -5.40
CA ASP A 1 10.60 -19.64 -4.74
C ASP A 1 10.39 -19.00 -3.38
N PRO A 2 11.31 -19.15 -2.41
CA PRO A 2 11.20 -18.49 -1.11
C PRO A 2 11.31 -16.97 -1.27
N ILE A 3 10.50 -16.24 -0.48
CA ILE A 3 10.56 -14.79 -0.44
C ILE A 3 11.82 -14.38 0.34
N PRO A 4 12.78 -13.66 -0.26
CA PRO A 4 14.10 -13.45 0.33
C PRO A 4 14.11 -12.45 1.49
N TYR A 5 13.09 -11.60 1.60
CA TYR A 5 13.05 -10.48 2.53
C TYR A 5 11.65 -10.27 3.12
N ASP A 6 11.62 -9.58 4.26
CA ASP A 6 10.39 -9.00 4.78
C ASP A 6 10.13 -7.64 4.14
N TYR A 7 9.04 -7.54 3.40
CA TYR A 7 8.66 -6.33 2.67
C TYR A 7 7.71 -5.46 3.47
N THR A 8 7.83 -4.15 3.28
CA THR A 8 6.87 -3.17 3.76
C THR A 8 5.76 -3.00 2.74
N ILE A 9 4.52 -2.99 3.22
CA ILE A 9 3.36 -2.59 2.44
C ILE A 9 3.10 -1.12 2.71
N THR A 10 3.06 -0.31 1.63
CA THR A 10 2.63 1.08 1.71
C THR A 10 1.20 1.19 1.21
N THR A 11 0.37 1.92 1.95
CA THR A 11 -0.97 2.32 1.52
C THR A 11 -1.08 3.82 1.62
N PHE A 12 -1.65 4.47 0.61
CA PHE A 12 -1.59 5.93 0.51
C PHE A 12 -2.83 6.53 -0.12
N LEU A 13 -3.08 7.80 0.17
CA LEU A 13 -4.09 8.62 -0.48
C LEU A 13 -3.43 9.74 -1.28
N LEU A 14 -3.88 9.90 -2.52
CA LEU A 14 -3.55 11.05 -3.35
C LEU A 14 -4.77 11.97 -3.49
N LYS A 15 -4.52 13.28 -3.43
CA LYS A 15 -5.47 14.31 -3.87
C LYS A 15 -4.87 15.02 -5.06
N GLU A 16 -5.50 14.89 -6.23
CA GLU A 16 -5.01 15.53 -7.46
C GLU A 16 -3.53 15.16 -7.75
N GLY A 17 -3.17 13.89 -7.52
CA GLY A 17 -1.80 13.38 -7.67
C GLY A 17 -0.84 13.72 -6.52
N VAL A 18 -1.26 14.47 -5.51
CA VAL A 18 -0.43 14.83 -4.34
C VAL A 18 -0.66 13.87 -3.19
N LEU A 19 0.42 13.28 -2.65
CA LEU A 19 0.35 12.45 -1.44
C LEU A 19 -0.12 13.28 -0.24
N VAL A 20 -1.24 12.86 0.37
CA VAL A 20 -1.86 13.56 1.51
C VAL A 20 -1.95 12.74 2.78
N ALA A 21 -1.93 11.41 2.67
CA ALA A 21 -1.91 10.49 3.80
C ALA A 21 -1.24 9.18 3.37
N GLN A 22 -0.55 8.53 4.31
CA GLN A 22 0.17 7.27 4.07
C GLN A 22 0.23 6.44 5.34
N HIS A 23 0.21 5.12 5.17
CA HIS A 23 0.47 4.17 6.22
C HIS A 23 1.40 3.06 5.68
N ASP A 24 2.61 3.00 6.24
CA ASP A 24 3.65 2.02 5.93
C ASP A 24 3.82 1.05 7.09
N SER A 25 3.74 -0.25 6.82
CA SER A 25 4.00 -1.27 7.84
C SER A 25 4.39 -2.60 7.22
N PHE A 26 5.10 -3.43 7.99
CA PHE A 26 5.17 -4.85 7.69
C PHE A 26 3.78 -5.48 7.82
N PRO A 27 3.47 -6.56 7.09
CA PRO A 27 2.15 -7.15 7.14
C PRO A 27 1.72 -7.56 8.55
N MET A 28 0.44 -7.33 8.84
CA MET A 28 -0.16 -7.53 10.15
C MET A 28 0.61 -6.81 11.27
N ASN A 29 1.12 -5.61 10.99
CA ASN A 29 1.98 -4.83 11.88
C ASN A 29 3.21 -5.62 12.37
N GLY A 30 3.81 -6.43 11.48
CA GLY A 30 4.97 -7.28 11.77
C GLY A 30 4.65 -8.65 12.37
N LEU A 31 3.38 -8.99 12.55
CA LEU A 31 2.96 -10.31 13.05
C LEU A 31 2.88 -11.37 11.94
N ASN A 32 2.98 -10.98 10.67
CA ASN A 32 2.97 -11.92 9.53
C ASN A 32 4.08 -11.59 8.51
N PRO A 33 5.37 -11.79 8.85
CA PRO A 33 6.49 -11.45 7.97
C PRO A 33 6.40 -12.15 6.59
N THR A 34 6.67 -11.44 5.50
CA THR A 34 6.51 -11.98 4.13
C THR A 34 7.45 -13.14 3.84
N SER A 35 8.62 -13.21 4.49
CA SER A 35 9.55 -14.33 4.37
C SER A 35 8.96 -15.69 4.82
N LEU A 36 7.87 -15.67 5.60
CA LEU A 36 7.15 -16.87 6.03
C LEU A 36 6.01 -17.28 5.10
N TRP A 37 5.71 -16.47 4.09
CA TRP A 37 4.59 -16.72 3.19
C TRP A 37 4.91 -17.85 2.22
N SER A 38 3.91 -18.69 1.98
CA SER A 38 3.97 -19.67 0.91
C SER A 38 3.55 -19.01 -0.40
N GLU A 39 4.23 -19.34 -1.49
CA GLU A 39 3.86 -18.89 -2.83
C GLU A 39 2.40 -19.25 -3.16
N GLY A 40 1.66 -18.30 -3.73
CA GLY A 40 0.24 -18.46 -4.06
C GLY A 40 -0.73 -18.42 -2.86
N SER A 41 -0.23 -18.24 -1.63
CA SER A 41 -1.10 -18.08 -0.46
C SER A 41 -1.76 -16.70 -0.43
N TRP A 42 -3.05 -16.66 -0.10
CA TRP A 42 -3.76 -15.43 0.18
C TRP A 42 -3.49 -15.01 1.63
N GLN A 43 -3.15 -13.74 1.82
CA GLN A 43 -2.81 -13.18 3.13
C GLN A 43 -3.73 -12.00 3.41
N TYR A 44 -4.29 -11.95 4.62
CA TYR A 44 -5.04 -10.80 5.08
C TYR A 44 -4.10 -9.80 5.75
N ASP A 45 -4.18 -8.56 5.31
CA ASP A 45 -3.36 -7.48 5.85
C ASP A 45 -4.20 -6.20 5.92
N SER A 46 -4.26 -5.60 7.10
CA SER A 46 -5.15 -4.46 7.37
C SER A 46 -4.32 -3.20 7.59
N HIS A 47 -4.57 -2.19 6.75
CA HIS A 47 -3.96 -0.87 6.85
C HIS A 47 -5.01 0.19 7.13
N ALA A 48 -4.83 0.94 8.23
CA ALA A 48 -5.68 2.06 8.57
C ALA A 48 -5.01 3.35 8.14
N ILE A 49 -5.65 4.09 7.22
CA ILE A 49 -5.19 5.43 6.83
C ILE A 49 -6.02 6.46 7.60
N PRO A 50 -5.40 7.32 8.43
CA PRO A 50 -6.13 8.37 9.14
C PRO A 50 -6.67 9.40 8.13
N LEU A 51 -7.95 9.73 8.25
CA LEU A 51 -8.62 10.74 7.42
C LEU A 51 -8.79 12.09 8.13
N ASP A 52 -8.39 12.17 9.40
CA ASP A 52 -8.55 13.37 10.21
C ASP A 52 -7.78 14.56 9.63
N GLY A 53 -8.48 15.69 9.49
CA GLY A 53 -7.91 16.91 8.93
C GLY A 53 -7.80 16.94 7.41
N LEU A 54 -8.16 15.86 6.71
CA LEU A 54 -8.27 15.89 5.25
C LEU A 54 -9.49 16.73 4.84
N PRO A 55 -9.36 17.62 3.83
CA PRO A 55 -10.53 18.30 3.29
C PRO A 55 -11.55 17.31 2.69
N GLU A 56 -12.77 17.76 2.48
CA GLU A 56 -13.73 16.97 1.69
C GLU A 56 -13.25 16.84 0.24
N GLY A 57 -13.65 15.76 -0.43
CA GLY A 57 -13.39 15.56 -1.84
C GLY A 57 -13.10 14.11 -2.21
N VAL A 58 -12.73 13.92 -3.48
CA VAL A 58 -12.31 12.63 -4.04
C VAL A 58 -10.81 12.45 -3.88
N TYR A 59 -10.41 11.25 -3.49
CA TYR A 59 -9.03 10.84 -3.30
C TYR A 59 -8.78 9.52 -4.01
N GLU A 60 -7.57 9.32 -4.53
CA GLU A 60 -7.15 8.03 -5.08
C GLU A 60 -6.49 7.22 -3.96
N LEU A 61 -6.99 6.01 -3.72
CA LEU A 61 -6.40 5.05 -2.79
C LEU A 61 -5.41 4.17 -3.53
N GLY A 62 -4.16 4.17 -3.10
CA GLY A 62 -3.11 3.35 -3.69
C GLY A 62 -2.38 2.44 -2.72
N ILE A 63 -1.68 1.46 -3.29
CA ILE A 63 -0.85 0.46 -2.61
C ILE A 63 0.48 0.28 -3.33
N GLY A 64 1.51 -0.10 -2.58
CA GLY A 64 2.81 -0.54 -3.09
C GLY A 64 3.50 -1.51 -2.12
N VAL A 65 4.56 -2.14 -2.59
CA VAL A 65 5.39 -3.07 -1.81
C VAL A 65 6.84 -2.68 -2.00
N TYR A 66 7.61 -2.55 -0.93
CA TYR A 66 8.99 -2.10 -1.01
C TYR A 66 9.88 -2.70 0.08
N THR A 67 11.20 -2.57 -0.10
CA THR A 67 12.20 -2.94 0.90
C THR A 67 12.55 -1.76 1.80
N TRP A 68 12.41 -1.91 3.12
CA TRP A 68 12.47 -0.76 4.03
C TRP A 68 13.84 -0.05 4.10
N TRP A 69 14.94 -0.76 3.83
CA TRP A 69 16.30 -0.23 3.99
C TRP A 69 16.76 0.67 2.84
N ASP A 70 16.18 0.55 1.65
CA ASP A 70 16.52 1.34 0.46
C ASP A 70 15.30 2.03 -0.19
N VAL A 71 14.10 1.72 0.30
CA VAL A 71 12.82 2.31 -0.15
C VAL A 71 12.57 2.06 -1.64
N THR A 72 13.00 0.88 -2.12
CA THR A 72 12.81 0.47 -3.51
C THR A 72 11.48 -0.25 -3.66
N ASN A 73 10.54 0.34 -4.42
CA ASN A 73 9.29 -0.33 -4.78
C ASN A 73 9.56 -1.53 -5.70
N LEU A 74 8.81 -2.59 -5.47
CA LEU A 74 8.78 -3.78 -6.30
C LEU A 74 7.66 -3.67 -7.35
N PRO A 75 7.82 -4.30 -8.52
CA PRO A 75 6.73 -4.46 -9.46
C PRO A 75 5.56 -5.24 -8.84
N ILE A 76 4.34 -4.74 -9.02
CA ILE A 76 3.09 -5.41 -8.60
C ILE A 76 2.26 -5.83 -9.81
N SER A 77 1.45 -6.88 -9.67
CA SER A 77 0.62 -7.43 -10.74
C SER A 77 -0.77 -7.83 -10.22
N PRO A 78 -1.87 -7.60 -10.98
CA PRO A 78 -1.91 -6.85 -12.25
C PRO A 78 -1.59 -5.37 -12.06
N CYS A 79 -1.45 -4.57 -13.13
CA CYS A 79 -1.23 -3.11 -13.04
C CYS A 79 -1.63 -2.46 -14.39
N ALA A 80 -1.96 -1.16 -14.37
CA ALA A 80 -2.48 -0.45 -15.53
C ALA A 80 -1.42 0.31 -16.37
N SER A 81 -0.17 0.41 -15.92
CA SER A 81 0.90 1.20 -16.57
C SER A 81 2.26 0.49 -16.53
N ASP A 82 3.24 0.93 -17.33
CA ASP A 82 4.50 0.18 -17.59
C ASP A 82 5.49 0.07 -16.41
N THR A 83 5.44 0.97 -15.42
CA THR A 83 6.38 0.93 -14.28
C THR A 83 5.91 0.07 -13.11
N CYS A 84 4.60 -0.15 -12.95
CA CYS A 84 3.97 -1.04 -11.96
C CYS A 84 4.56 -1.01 -10.54
N LEU A 85 5.07 0.12 -10.05
CA LEU A 85 5.68 0.19 -8.72
C LEU A 85 4.64 0.41 -7.60
N THR A 86 3.49 0.99 -7.98
CA THR A 86 2.31 1.16 -7.14
C THR A 86 1.05 0.98 -7.99
N MET A 87 -0.09 0.76 -7.35
CA MET A 87 -1.40 0.60 -7.99
C MET A 87 -2.40 1.49 -7.28
N ILE A 88 -3.23 2.18 -8.06
CA ILE A 88 -4.48 2.77 -7.55
C ILE A 88 -5.53 1.66 -7.50
N LEU A 89 -6.02 1.39 -6.29
CA LEU A 89 -7.05 0.39 -6.02
C LEU A 89 -8.44 0.93 -6.35
N ASP A 90 -8.73 2.15 -5.92
CA ASP A 90 -10.04 2.79 -6.10
C ASP A 90 -9.96 4.31 -5.83
N THR A 91 -11.08 5.00 -6.01
CA THR A 91 -11.30 6.36 -5.54
C THR A 91 -12.23 6.36 -4.32
N ILE A 92 -11.90 7.15 -3.30
CA ILE A 92 -12.74 7.33 -2.11
C ILE A 92 -13.25 8.77 -2.02
N GLN A 93 -14.46 8.93 -1.49
CA GLN A 93 -15.03 10.24 -1.17
C GLN A 93 -14.91 10.50 0.33
N VAL A 94 -14.14 11.51 0.72
CA VAL A 94 -14.13 12.03 2.09
C VAL A 94 -15.24 13.06 2.22
N MET A 95 -16.08 12.89 3.24
CA MET A 95 -17.20 13.77 3.59
C MET A 95 -17.06 14.16 5.06
N ARG A 96 -17.52 15.35 5.43
CA ARG A 96 -17.72 15.65 6.85
C ARG A 96 -18.75 14.68 7.46
N PRO A 97 -18.61 14.36 8.75
CA PRO A 97 -19.59 13.55 9.47
C PRO A 97 -21.01 14.12 9.39
#